data_AF-A0AAV2FJ05-F1
#
_entry.id   AF-A0AAV2FJ05-F1
#
_cell.length_a   1.000
_cell.length_b   1.000
_cell.length_c   1.000
_cell.angle_alpha   90.00
_cell.angle_beta   90.00
_cell.angle_gamma   90.00
#
_symmetry.space_group_name_H-M   'P 1'
#
loop_
_entity.id
_entity.type
_entity.pdbx_description
1 polymer ?
#
loop_
_entity_poly.entity_id
_entity_poly.type
_entity_poly.pdbx_seq_one_letter_code
_entity_poly.pdbx_strand_id
1 'polypeptide(L)'
;MLAIFKKGVVNPPQELNSPAYHSYSSSSAPRPPKLPHQIVDEFLSSNPADSFSIKFRDNALLACAPRRSSLGSHQRVFCGANDVYCVFTGSLINLCSLNKQYGLSKGTNEAMFVIQAYLTLRDRGPYPAHKVLKDLEGEFGFVLYDSKSGRVFAARGASEGVGLYWGIAADGSVVITDDLEGIKGSCGKSFAQFPAGFMLESEEGLTSFEHPWSQIRAMPRIDSEGVMCGADFKVDVQTRAANANTMPRVGSEANWALGGSQA
;
A
#
# COMPACT_ATOMS: atom_id res chain seq x y z
N MET A 1 -0.82 -10.86 -7.77
CA MET A 1 -1.95 -10.09 -7.23
C MET A 1 -2.14 -8.93 -8.15
N LEU A 2 -3.38 -8.64 -8.52
CA LEU A 2 -3.75 -7.48 -9.31
C LEU A 2 -5.03 -6.92 -8.68
N ALA A 3 -5.04 -5.63 -8.40
CA ALA A 3 -6.22 -4.90 -7.95
C ALA A 3 -6.36 -3.66 -8.82
N ILE A 4 -7.57 -3.40 -9.30
CA ILE A 4 -7.88 -2.23 -10.12
C ILE A 4 -9.08 -1.53 -9.50
N PHE A 5 -8.92 -0.24 -9.22
CA PHE A 5 -9.95 0.61 -8.63
C PHE A 5 -10.27 1.73 -9.59
N LYS A 6 -11.54 1.84 -10.00
CA LYS A 6 -11.95 2.89 -10.92
C LYS A 6 -11.71 4.27 -10.32
N LYS A 7 -11.48 5.25 -11.19
CA LYS A 7 -11.35 6.66 -10.81
C LYS A 7 -12.52 7.08 -9.93
N GLY A 8 -12.22 7.69 -8.79
CA GLY A 8 -13.20 8.13 -7.78
C GLY A 8 -13.40 7.18 -6.61
N VAL A 9 -12.95 5.92 -6.71
CA VAL A 9 -12.93 4.98 -5.56
C VAL A 9 -11.69 5.23 -4.67
N VAL A 10 -10.57 5.57 -5.30
CA VAL A 10 -9.31 5.91 -4.64
C VAL A 10 -8.75 7.16 -5.31
N ASN A 11 -8.21 8.07 -4.50
CA ASN A 11 -7.54 9.28 -4.98
C ASN A 11 -6.03 9.08 -4.89
N PRO A 12 -5.36 8.61 -5.97
CA PRO A 12 -3.90 8.53 -5.99
C PRO A 12 -3.30 9.94 -6.00
N PRO A 13 -2.07 10.12 -5.45
CA PRO A 13 -1.35 11.38 -5.58
C PRO A 13 -1.14 11.74 -7.05
N GLN A 14 -1.27 13.03 -7.39
CA GLN A 14 -1.20 13.50 -8.78
C GLN A 14 0.18 13.24 -9.40
N GLU A 15 1.22 13.22 -8.57
CA GLU A 15 2.62 13.02 -8.95
C GLU A 15 2.91 11.60 -9.45
N LEU A 16 2.00 10.64 -9.19
CA LEU A 16 2.10 9.30 -9.76
C LEU A 16 1.78 9.30 -11.27
N ASN A 17 0.96 10.25 -11.73
CA ASN A 17 0.60 10.36 -13.13
C ASN A 17 1.71 11.07 -13.92
N SER A 18 2.25 10.41 -14.94
CA SER A 18 3.24 10.99 -15.84
C SER A 18 2.55 11.48 -17.11
N PRO A 19 2.39 12.81 -17.31
CA PRO A 19 1.74 13.36 -18.50
C PRO A 19 2.55 13.19 -19.80
N ALA A 20 3.70 12.51 -19.75
CA ALA A 20 4.68 12.40 -20.83
C ALA A 20 4.28 11.47 -21.99
N TYR A 21 2.98 11.33 -22.29
CA TYR A 21 2.52 10.58 -23.46
C TYR A 21 2.55 11.41 -24.76
N HIS A 22 2.60 12.75 -24.67
CA HIS A 22 2.38 13.64 -25.82
C HIS A 22 3.61 14.37 -26.35
N SER A 23 4.79 14.17 -25.77
CA SER A 23 6.05 14.72 -26.27
C SER A 23 7.00 13.56 -26.51
N TYR A 24 7.73 13.57 -27.62
CA TYR A 24 8.78 12.64 -28.05
C TYR A 24 8.41 11.70 -29.22
N SER A 25 8.73 12.15 -30.43
CA SER A 25 8.77 11.39 -31.69
C SER A 25 10.04 10.52 -31.81
N SER A 26 10.38 9.78 -30.75
CA SER A 26 11.50 8.83 -30.77
C SER A 26 11.00 7.42 -31.05
N SER A 27 11.79 6.61 -31.75
CA SER A 27 11.49 5.22 -32.12
C SER A 27 11.34 4.24 -30.93
N SER A 28 11.45 4.74 -29.68
CA SER A 28 11.20 4.04 -28.41
C SER A 28 9.99 4.63 -27.66
N ALA A 29 8.91 4.96 -28.37
CA ALA A 29 7.71 5.55 -27.77
C ALA A 29 7.24 4.72 -26.55
N PRO A 30 7.07 5.34 -25.36
CA PRO A 30 6.58 4.63 -24.19
C PRO A 30 5.21 4.03 -24.50
N ARG A 31 5.03 2.74 -24.18
CA ARG A 31 3.73 2.07 -24.42
C ARG A 31 2.64 2.86 -23.72
N PRO A 32 1.51 3.14 -24.38
CA PRO A 32 0.37 3.76 -23.73
C PRO A 32 -0.05 2.93 -22.52
N PRO A 33 -0.56 3.58 -21.46
CA PRO A 33 -1.27 2.85 -20.43
C PRO A 33 -2.45 2.12 -21.09
N LYS A 34 -2.76 0.93 -20.58
CA LYS A 34 -3.83 0.07 -21.07
C LYS A 34 -5.13 0.36 -20.32
N LEU A 35 -6.26 -0.06 -20.92
CA LEU A 35 -7.55 -0.02 -20.24
C LEU A 35 -7.65 -1.16 -19.21
N PRO A 36 -8.40 -0.98 -18.10
CA PRO A 36 -8.52 -2.01 -17.06
C PRO A 36 -8.85 -3.42 -17.55
N HIS A 37 -9.76 -3.57 -18.53
CA HIS A 37 -10.12 -4.88 -19.06
C HIS A 37 -8.93 -5.56 -19.75
N GLN A 38 -8.12 -4.82 -20.51
CA GLN A 38 -6.94 -5.34 -21.19
C GLN A 38 -5.87 -5.79 -20.18
N ILE A 39 -5.71 -5.06 -19.08
CA ILE A 39 -4.76 -5.39 -18.00
C ILE A 39 -5.14 -6.73 -17.36
N VAL A 40 -6.44 -6.95 -17.14
CA VAL A 40 -6.95 -8.19 -16.55
C VAL A 40 -6.80 -9.36 -17.51
N ASP A 41 -7.16 -9.17 -18.78
CA ASP A 41 -7.03 -10.21 -19.80
C ASP A 41 -5.57 -10.65 -19.98
N GLU A 42 -4.63 -9.70 -19.97
CA GLU A 42 -3.19 -9.97 -20.00
C GLU A 42 -2.69 -10.70 -18.75
N PHE A 43 -3.17 -10.30 -17.57
CA PHE A 43 -2.85 -10.96 -16.31
C PHE A 43 -3.32 -12.41 -16.28
N LEU A 44 -4.54 -12.68 -16.72
CA LEU A 44 -5.13 -14.02 -16.81
C LEU A 44 -4.40 -14.85 -17.87
N SER A 45 -4.08 -14.26 -19.03
CA SER A 45 -3.35 -14.93 -20.12
C SER A 45 -1.93 -15.32 -19.73
N SER A 46 -1.28 -14.52 -18.87
CA SER A 46 0.04 -14.82 -18.32
C SER A 46 0.01 -15.92 -17.25
N ASN A 47 -1.16 -16.16 -16.64
CA ASN A 47 -1.38 -17.11 -15.56
C ASN A 47 -2.55 -18.09 -15.85
N PRO A 48 -2.50 -18.89 -16.94
CA PRO A 48 -3.66 -19.61 -17.45
C PRO A 48 -4.18 -20.77 -16.59
N ALA A 49 -3.36 -21.32 -15.69
CA ALA A 49 -3.69 -22.57 -14.99
C ALA A 49 -4.56 -22.36 -13.73
N ASP A 50 -4.32 -21.29 -12.95
CA ASP A 50 -4.90 -21.15 -11.61
C ASP A 50 -5.26 -19.69 -11.25
N SER A 51 -5.30 -18.78 -12.23
CA SER A 51 -5.71 -17.41 -11.96
C SER A 51 -7.23 -17.25 -11.93
N PHE A 52 -7.70 -16.33 -11.11
CA PHE A 52 -9.09 -15.93 -11.09
C PHE A 52 -9.20 -14.41 -10.98
N SER A 53 -10.36 -13.89 -11.39
CA SER A 53 -10.71 -12.48 -11.22
C SER A 53 -12.13 -12.37 -10.63
N ILE A 54 -12.33 -11.33 -9.83
CA ILE A 54 -13.60 -10.98 -9.23
C ILE A 54 -13.83 -9.51 -9.53
N LYS A 55 -14.93 -9.23 -10.23
CA LYS A 55 -15.36 -7.88 -10.59
C LYS A 55 -16.46 -7.44 -9.64
N PHE A 56 -16.24 -6.35 -8.93
CA PHE A 56 -17.19 -5.75 -8.00
C PHE A 56 -17.95 -4.61 -8.68
N ARG A 57 -19.08 -4.99 -9.30
CA ARG A 57 -19.91 -4.06 -10.10
C ARG A 57 -19.04 -3.25 -11.07
N ASP A 58 -19.04 -1.94 -10.90
CA ASP A 58 -18.29 -0.99 -11.71
C ASP A 58 -17.23 -0.22 -10.93
N ASN A 59 -16.86 -0.64 -9.72
CA ASN A 59 -15.97 0.14 -8.86
C ASN A 59 -14.58 -0.48 -8.72
N ALA A 60 -14.51 -1.81 -8.58
CA ALA A 60 -13.26 -2.50 -8.32
C ALA A 60 -13.16 -3.85 -9.04
N LEU A 61 -11.94 -4.29 -9.26
CA LEU A 61 -11.62 -5.63 -9.73
C LEU A 61 -10.42 -6.15 -8.97
N LEU A 62 -10.53 -7.37 -8.44
CA LEU A 62 -9.42 -8.08 -7.81
C LEU A 62 -9.14 -9.33 -8.64
N ALA A 63 -7.87 -9.56 -8.96
CA ALA A 63 -7.41 -10.77 -9.61
C ALA A 63 -6.22 -11.36 -8.84
N CYS A 64 -6.22 -12.68 -8.71
CA CYS A 64 -5.22 -13.41 -7.98
C CYS A 64 -4.78 -14.62 -8.81
N ALA A 65 -3.52 -14.96 -8.68
CA ALA A 65 -2.93 -16.17 -9.24
C ALA A 65 -2.01 -16.75 -8.15
N PRO A 66 -1.85 -18.07 -8.03
CA PRO A 66 -0.84 -18.64 -7.16
C PRO A 66 0.55 -18.14 -7.54
N ARG A 67 1.45 -17.99 -6.56
CA ARG A 67 2.87 -17.76 -6.87
C ARG A 67 3.47 -19.08 -7.36
N ARG A 68 4.11 -19.05 -8.53
CA ARG A 68 4.76 -20.20 -9.18
C ARG A 68 6.14 -20.57 -8.58
N SER A 69 6.62 -19.84 -7.58
CA SER A 69 7.95 -20.08 -6.99
C SER A 69 7.87 -21.00 -5.78
N SER A 70 8.61 -22.11 -5.84
CA SER A 70 8.85 -23.07 -4.77
C SER A 70 9.96 -22.64 -3.78
N LEU A 71 10.53 -21.44 -3.93
CA LEU A 71 11.72 -20.99 -3.19
C LEU A 71 11.57 -19.66 -2.42
N GLY A 72 10.37 -19.09 -2.33
CA GLY A 72 10.14 -17.82 -1.62
C GLY A 72 9.20 -17.93 -0.42
N SER A 73 9.59 -17.37 0.72
CA SER A 73 8.84 -17.33 1.99
C SER A 73 7.54 -16.51 1.98
N HIS A 74 7.11 -15.97 0.83
CA HIS A 74 5.92 -15.13 0.73
C HIS A 74 4.81 -15.86 0.00
N GLN A 75 3.83 -16.30 0.77
CA GLN A 75 2.58 -16.86 0.25
C GLN A 75 1.66 -15.75 -0.28
N ARG A 76 0.78 -16.11 -1.21
CA ARG A 76 -0.32 -15.25 -1.65
C ARG A 76 -1.63 -15.90 -1.23
N VAL A 77 -2.39 -15.20 -0.40
CA VAL A 77 -3.65 -15.69 0.15
C VAL A 77 -4.76 -14.73 -0.25
N PHE A 78 -5.85 -15.29 -0.77
CA PHE A 78 -7.08 -14.56 -1.01
C PHE A 78 -8.11 -14.97 0.04
N CYS A 79 -8.81 -14.01 0.62
CA CYS A 79 -9.88 -14.25 1.56
C CYS A 79 -11.03 -13.27 1.32
N GLY A 80 -12.27 -13.74 1.49
CA GLY A 80 -13.47 -12.91 1.51
C GLY A 80 -14.31 -13.23 2.74
N ALA A 81 -14.67 -12.21 3.52
CA ALA A 81 -15.56 -12.35 4.67
C ALA A 81 -16.36 -11.05 4.88
N ASN A 82 -17.64 -11.17 5.23
CA ASN A 82 -18.53 -10.03 5.47
C ASN A 82 -18.59 -9.00 4.32
N ASP A 83 -18.53 -9.49 3.08
CA ASP A 83 -18.46 -8.67 1.85
C ASP A 83 -17.22 -7.77 1.74
N VAL A 84 -16.19 -8.09 2.53
CA VAL A 84 -14.86 -7.52 2.46
C VAL A 84 -13.90 -8.57 1.89
N TYR A 85 -13.09 -8.17 0.92
CA TYR A 85 -12.20 -9.05 0.18
C TYR A 85 -10.77 -8.56 0.32
N CYS A 86 -9.86 -9.47 0.67
CA CYS A 86 -8.45 -9.16 0.87
C CYS A 86 -7.58 -10.11 0.06
N VAL A 87 -6.61 -9.52 -0.65
CA VAL A 87 -5.50 -10.24 -1.24
C VAL A 87 -4.25 -9.88 -0.45
N PHE A 88 -3.66 -10.87 0.20
CA PHE A 88 -2.48 -10.73 1.02
C PHE A 88 -1.29 -11.43 0.35
N THR A 89 -0.15 -10.74 0.29
CA THR A 89 1.14 -11.29 -0.14
C THR A 89 2.13 -11.13 1.00
N GLY A 90 2.80 -12.20 1.40
CA GLY A 90 3.77 -12.14 2.49
C GLY A 90 3.57 -13.22 3.54
N SER A 91 4.08 -12.96 4.75
CA SER A 91 3.86 -13.77 5.94
C SER A 91 3.98 -12.91 7.20
N LEU A 92 3.11 -13.18 8.18
CA LEU A 92 3.14 -12.52 9.49
C LEU A 92 3.74 -13.48 10.53
N ILE A 93 4.83 -13.05 11.16
CA ILE A 93 5.57 -13.81 12.18
C ILE A 93 4.74 -13.89 13.48
N ASN A 94 4.06 -12.81 13.83
CA ASN A 94 3.31 -12.69 15.08
C ASN A 94 1.80 -12.99 14.94
N LEU A 95 1.36 -13.62 13.84
CA LEU A 95 -0.05 -13.93 13.55
C LEU A 95 -0.75 -14.67 14.70
N CYS A 96 -0.08 -15.62 15.34
CA CYS A 96 -0.64 -16.37 16.48
C CYS A 96 -0.97 -15.47 17.67
N SER A 97 -0.12 -14.47 17.96
CA SER A 97 -0.34 -13.50 19.04
C SER A 97 -1.47 -12.55 18.69
N LEU A 98 -1.48 -12.05 17.45
CA LEU A 98 -2.52 -11.19 16.92
C LEU A 98 -3.90 -11.88 16.96
N ASN A 99 -4.00 -13.14 16.52
CA ASN A 99 -5.24 -13.90 16.58
C ASN A 99 -5.78 -14.02 18.01
N LYS A 100 -4.92 -14.22 19.01
CA LYS A 100 -5.34 -14.27 20.42
C LYS A 100 -5.85 -12.91 20.91
N GLN A 101 -5.16 -11.82 20.58
CA GLN A 101 -5.54 -10.46 20.97
C GLN A 101 -6.89 -10.04 20.39
N TYR A 102 -7.16 -10.41 19.14
CA TYR A 102 -8.42 -10.13 18.46
C TYR A 102 -9.52 -11.16 18.75
N GLY A 103 -9.24 -12.20 19.54
CA GLY A 103 -10.21 -13.25 19.89
C GLY A 103 -10.62 -14.13 18.70
N LEU A 104 -9.74 -14.31 17.71
CA LEU A 104 -10.01 -15.10 16.51
C LEU A 104 -9.75 -16.59 16.75
N SER A 105 -10.46 -17.43 15.99
CA SER A 105 -10.32 -18.89 16.08
C SER A 105 -8.94 -19.39 15.63
N LYS A 106 -8.54 -20.57 16.11
CA LYS A 106 -7.33 -21.25 15.66
C LYS A 106 -7.40 -21.54 14.15
N GLY A 107 -6.31 -21.30 13.42
CA GLY A 107 -6.21 -21.55 11.97
C GLY A 107 -6.57 -20.36 11.08
N THR A 108 -6.74 -19.16 11.64
CA THR A 108 -6.96 -17.93 10.86
C THR A 108 -5.69 -17.58 10.08
N ASN A 109 -5.82 -17.42 8.75
CA ASN A 109 -4.74 -16.94 7.88
C ASN A 109 -4.62 -15.40 7.92
N GLU A 110 -3.53 -14.89 7.36
CA GLU A 110 -3.17 -13.46 7.37
C GLU A 110 -4.24 -12.59 6.71
N ALA A 111 -4.78 -13.04 5.57
CA ALA A 111 -5.82 -12.29 4.86
C ALA A 111 -7.11 -12.17 5.69
N MET A 112 -7.51 -13.25 6.37
CA MET A 112 -8.65 -13.25 7.29
C MET A 112 -8.39 -12.35 8.50
N PHE A 113 -7.19 -12.41 9.10
CA PHE A 113 -6.82 -11.51 10.18
C PHE A 113 -6.97 -10.03 9.76
N VAL A 114 -6.43 -9.65 8.59
CA VAL A 114 -6.52 -8.29 8.06
C VAL A 114 -7.98 -7.85 7.87
N ILE A 115 -8.86 -8.74 7.38
CA ILE A 115 -10.30 -8.44 7.26
C ILE A 115 -10.90 -8.17 8.64
N GLN A 116 -10.63 -9.02 9.65
CA GLN A 116 -11.19 -8.84 10.99
C GLN A 116 -10.67 -7.58 11.68
N ALA A 117 -9.39 -7.27 11.49
CA ALA A 117 -8.79 -6.03 11.94
C ALA A 117 -9.48 -4.82 11.29
N TYR A 118 -9.65 -4.81 9.97
CA TYR A 118 -10.37 -3.74 9.26
C TYR A 118 -11.81 -3.56 9.76
N LEU A 119 -12.56 -4.66 9.90
CA LEU A 119 -13.93 -4.62 10.43
C LEU A 119 -13.96 -4.03 11.85
N THR A 120 -12.98 -4.35 12.68
CA THR A 120 -12.84 -3.77 14.02
C THR A 120 -12.60 -2.26 13.96
N LEU A 121 -11.74 -1.78 13.04
CA LEU A 121 -11.47 -0.35 12.85
C LEU A 121 -12.73 0.40 12.38
N ARG A 122 -13.49 -0.20 11.46
CA ARG A 122 -14.71 0.38 10.92
C ARG A 122 -15.85 0.42 11.95
N ASP A 123 -16.05 -0.68 12.69
CA ASP A 123 -17.26 -0.90 13.48
C ASP A 123 -17.12 -0.48 14.97
N ARG A 124 -15.91 -0.42 15.53
CA ARG A 124 -15.69 -0.28 16.99
C ARG A 124 -15.13 1.07 17.47
N GLY A 125 -15.19 2.14 16.66
CA GLY A 125 -14.77 3.48 17.10
C GLY A 125 -13.27 3.76 16.92
N PRO A 126 -12.74 4.92 17.36
CA PRO A 126 -11.58 5.59 16.75
C PRO A 126 -10.24 4.93 17.13
N TYR A 127 -10.04 3.70 16.68
CA TYR A 127 -8.74 3.06 16.69
C TYR A 127 -8.09 3.36 15.34
N PRO A 128 -6.95 4.07 15.31
CA PRO A 128 -6.37 4.49 14.05
C PRO A 128 -5.67 3.31 13.36
N ALA A 129 -5.87 3.19 12.05
CA ALA A 129 -5.36 2.07 11.25
C ALA A 129 -3.83 1.91 11.34
N HIS A 130 -3.09 3.02 11.49
CA HIS A 130 -1.63 2.99 11.62
C HIS A 130 -1.14 2.19 12.83
N LYS A 131 -1.91 2.12 13.93
CA LYS A 131 -1.53 1.32 15.10
C LYS A 131 -1.60 -0.16 14.80
N VAL A 132 -2.69 -0.59 14.15
CA VAL A 132 -2.85 -2.00 13.76
C VAL A 132 -1.73 -2.43 12.82
N LEU A 133 -1.41 -1.61 11.82
CA LEU A 133 -0.34 -1.91 10.86
C LEU A 133 1.04 -1.95 11.51
N LYS A 134 1.29 -1.15 12.55
CA LYS A 134 2.53 -1.16 13.30
C LYS A 134 2.69 -2.41 14.17
N ASP A 135 1.59 -3.00 14.61
CA ASP A 135 1.58 -4.25 15.37
C ASP A 135 1.80 -5.48 14.45
N LEU A 136 1.79 -5.33 13.12
CA LEU A 136 2.09 -6.41 12.18
C LEU A 136 3.60 -6.64 12.09
N GLU A 137 4.06 -7.82 12.50
CA GLU A 137 5.47 -8.21 12.37
C GLU A 137 5.62 -9.23 11.25
N GLY A 138 6.53 -8.95 10.32
CA GLY A 138 6.83 -9.82 9.19
C GLY A 138 6.95 -9.03 7.88
N GLU A 139 6.92 -9.75 6.77
CA GLU A 139 7.02 -9.17 5.44
C GLU A 139 5.66 -9.28 4.79
N PHE A 140 4.98 -8.16 4.60
CA PHE A 140 3.59 -8.17 4.13
C PHE A 140 3.32 -7.04 3.13
N GLY A 141 2.37 -7.30 2.25
CA GLY A 141 1.71 -6.33 1.41
C GLY A 141 0.31 -6.85 1.09
N PHE A 142 -0.70 -6.01 1.21
CA PHE A 142 -2.07 -6.45 0.96
C PHE A 142 -2.92 -5.35 0.34
N VAL A 143 -4.00 -5.79 -0.29
CA VAL A 143 -5.05 -4.93 -0.80
C VAL A 143 -6.39 -5.48 -0.33
N LEU A 144 -7.17 -4.62 0.31
CA LEU A 144 -8.50 -4.90 0.83
C LEU A 144 -9.53 -4.00 0.15
N TYR A 145 -10.66 -4.58 -0.21
CA TYR A 145 -11.81 -3.88 -0.76
C TYR A 145 -13.06 -4.24 0.03
N ASP A 146 -13.69 -3.25 0.63
CA ASP A 146 -14.99 -3.37 1.29
C ASP A 146 -16.09 -3.05 0.26
N SER A 147 -16.77 -4.09 -0.21
CA SER A 147 -17.79 -3.93 -1.24
C SER A 147 -19.08 -3.28 -0.74
N LYS A 148 -19.31 -3.22 0.58
CA LYS A 148 -20.48 -2.52 1.18
C LYS A 148 -20.29 -1.02 1.16
N SER A 149 -19.13 -0.55 1.62
CA SER A 149 -18.81 0.88 1.72
C SER A 149 -18.14 1.42 0.46
N GLY A 150 -17.67 0.56 -0.44
CA GLY A 150 -16.90 0.96 -1.61
C GLY A 150 -15.50 1.48 -1.25
N ARG A 151 -14.99 1.16 -0.05
CA ARG A 151 -13.70 1.63 0.45
C ARG A 151 -12.58 0.65 0.14
N VAL A 152 -11.41 1.21 -0.11
CA VAL A 152 -10.16 0.49 -0.38
C VAL A 152 -9.19 0.76 0.74
N PHE A 153 -8.49 -0.28 1.16
CA PHE A 153 -7.39 -0.20 2.10
C PHE A 153 -6.23 -1.06 1.61
N ALA A 154 -5.09 -0.45 1.30
CA ALA A 154 -3.88 -1.18 0.90
C ALA A 154 -2.72 -0.77 1.79
N ALA A 155 -1.81 -1.70 2.08
CA ALA A 155 -0.62 -1.39 2.86
C ALA A 155 0.56 -2.25 2.43
N ARG A 156 1.76 -1.69 2.63
CA ARG A 156 3.02 -2.42 2.48
C ARG A 156 3.84 -2.26 3.76
N GLY A 157 4.29 -3.38 4.30
CA GLY A 157 5.21 -3.43 5.43
C GLY A 157 6.48 -2.61 5.20
N ALA A 158 7.20 -2.32 6.28
CA ALA A 158 8.46 -1.59 6.23
C ALA A 158 9.62 -2.44 5.66
N SER A 159 9.50 -3.77 5.72
CA SER A 159 10.51 -4.69 5.17
C SER A 159 10.48 -4.74 3.65
N GLU A 160 11.64 -4.95 3.03
CA GLU A 160 11.80 -4.97 1.58
C GLU A 160 11.35 -6.29 0.92
N GLY A 161 11.08 -7.37 1.68
CA GLY A 161 10.81 -8.70 1.11
C GLY A 161 9.53 -8.83 0.28
N VAL A 162 8.53 -7.95 0.48
CA VAL A 162 7.33 -7.92 -0.37
C VAL A 162 7.40 -6.73 -1.31
N GLY A 163 7.47 -7.02 -2.61
CA GLY A 163 7.31 -6.03 -3.68
C GLY A 163 5.83 -5.72 -3.91
N LEU A 164 5.45 -4.46 -3.76
CA LEU A 164 4.13 -3.96 -4.14
C LEU A 164 4.34 -2.71 -4.99
N TYR A 165 3.59 -2.61 -6.08
CA TYR A 165 3.66 -1.55 -7.08
C TYR A 165 2.27 -1.00 -7.33
N TRP A 166 2.22 0.26 -7.75
CA TRP A 166 0.99 0.92 -8.10
C TRP A 166 1.18 1.83 -9.31
N GLY A 167 0.10 2.08 -10.04
CA GLY A 167 0.14 2.92 -11.23
C GLY A 167 -1.26 3.35 -11.67
N ILE A 168 -1.29 4.15 -12.73
CA ILE A 168 -2.51 4.72 -13.29
C ILE A 168 -2.76 4.10 -14.67
N ALA A 169 -3.93 3.48 -14.82
CA ALA A 169 -4.42 2.95 -16.09
C ALA A 169 -4.90 4.09 -17.03
N ALA A 170 -5.20 3.75 -18.29
CA ALA A 170 -5.56 4.72 -19.32
C ALA A 170 -6.82 5.55 -18.98
N ASP A 171 -7.75 4.99 -18.21
CA ASP A 171 -8.99 5.64 -17.79
C ASP A 171 -8.86 6.40 -16.46
N GLY A 172 -7.65 6.44 -15.89
CA GLY A 172 -7.38 7.03 -14.58
C GLY A 172 -7.67 6.10 -13.40
N SER A 173 -7.94 4.81 -13.65
CA SER A 173 -8.07 3.81 -12.57
C SER A 173 -6.72 3.56 -11.90
N VAL A 174 -6.73 3.34 -10.59
CA VAL A 174 -5.56 2.93 -9.83
C VAL A 174 -5.37 1.42 -9.98
N VAL A 175 -4.17 1.01 -10.36
CA VAL A 175 -3.76 -0.39 -10.48
C VAL A 175 -2.74 -0.67 -9.39
N ILE A 176 -2.93 -1.72 -8.60
CA ILE A 176 -1.98 -2.21 -7.60
C ILE A 176 -1.63 -3.66 -7.92
N THR A 177 -0.34 -3.98 -7.94
CA THR A 177 0.12 -5.34 -8.22
C THR A 177 1.45 -5.63 -7.53
N ASP A 178 1.75 -6.90 -7.33
CA ASP A 178 3.04 -7.38 -6.84
C ASP A 178 3.98 -7.85 -7.98
N ASP A 179 3.62 -7.59 -9.23
CA ASP A 179 4.42 -7.89 -10.42
C ASP A 179 4.94 -6.61 -11.10
N LEU A 180 6.26 -6.43 -11.09
CA LEU A 180 6.93 -5.26 -11.67
C LEU A 180 6.78 -5.19 -13.19
N GLU A 181 6.89 -6.32 -13.88
CA GLU A 181 6.81 -6.33 -15.34
C GLU A 181 5.36 -6.17 -15.80
N GLY A 182 4.41 -6.74 -15.05
CA GLY A 182 2.98 -6.52 -15.22
C GLY A 182 2.59 -5.04 -15.12
N ILE A 183 3.05 -4.31 -14.09
CA ILE A 183 2.69 -2.88 -13.94
C ILE A 183 3.32 -2.01 -15.04
N LYS A 184 4.57 -2.28 -15.43
CA LYS A 184 5.25 -1.58 -16.54
C LYS A 184 4.51 -1.77 -17.86
N GLY A 185 4.10 -3.01 -18.14
CA GLY A 185 3.31 -3.33 -19.34
C GLY A 185 1.92 -2.72 -19.36
N SER A 186 1.34 -2.48 -18.16
CA SER A 186 -0.03 -2.03 -17.98
C SER A 186 -0.19 -0.52 -17.89
N CYS A 187 0.65 0.17 -17.12
CA CYS A 187 0.52 1.60 -16.80
C CYS A 187 1.55 2.47 -17.55
N GLY A 188 2.38 1.87 -18.41
CA GLY A 188 3.41 2.60 -19.17
C GLY A 188 4.42 3.24 -18.23
N LYS A 189 4.56 4.57 -18.27
CA LYS A 189 5.46 5.35 -17.40
C LYS A 189 4.76 5.85 -16.12
N SER A 190 3.43 5.75 -16.01
CA SER A 190 2.64 6.21 -14.85
C SER A 190 2.54 5.14 -13.77
N PHE A 191 3.68 4.70 -13.24
CA PHE A 191 3.74 3.74 -12.13
C PHE A 191 4.86 4.08 -11.15
N ALA A 192 4.76 3.55 -9.93
CA ALA A 192 5.79 3.63 -8.92
C ALA A 192 5.82 2.35 -8.06
N GLN A 193 6.87 2.24 -7.26
CA GLN A 193 6.86 1.27 -6.18
C GLN A 193 5.96 1.79 -5.06
N PHE A 194 5.11 0.94 -4.50
CA PHE A 194 4.32 1.31 -3.34
C PHE A 194 5.29 1.49 -2.16
N PRO A 195 5.28 2.64 -1.48
CA PRO A 195 6.31 2.97 -0.49
C PRO A 195 6.22 2.03 0.73
N ALA A 196 7.38 1.65 1.27
CA ALA A 196 7.47 0.76 2.44
C ALA A 196 7.08 1.52 3.71
N GLY A 197 6.27 0.93 4.58
CA GLY A 197 5.79 1.60 5.80
C GLY A 197 4.59 2.52 5.59
N PHE A 198 3.86 2.36 4.48
CA PHE A 198 2.73 3.20 4.10
C PHE A 198 1.44 2.38 3.94
N MET A 199 0.33 3.10 4.09
CA MET A 199 -1.01 2.65 3.79
C MET A 199 -1.71 3.62 2.84
N LEU A 200 -2.64 3.11 2.07
CA LEU A 200 -3.50 3.85 1.15
C LEU A 200 -4.94 3.56 1.54
N GLU A 201 -5.66 4.61 1.92
CA GLU A 201 -7.09 4.56 2.23
C GLU A 201 -7.86 5.41 1.22
N SER A 202 -9.07 4.98 0.84
CA SER A 202 -9.91 5.73 -0.10
C SER A 202 -10.16 7.19 0.29
N GLU A 203 -10.30 7.48 1.59
CA GLU A 203 -10.66 8.81 2.10
C GLU A 203 -9.44 9.67 2.43
N GLU A 204 -8.46 9.11 3.16
CA GLU A 204 -7.26 9.84 3.60
C GLU A 204 -6.14 9.86 2.55
N GLY A 205 -6.20 8.99 1.54
CA GLY A 205 -5.14 8.81 0.56
C GLY A 205 -3.95 8.06 1.13
N LEU A 206 -2.76 8.35 0.59
CA LEU A 206 -1.51 7.71 0.99
C LEU A 206 -1.01 8.33 2.31
N THR A 207 -0.77 7.52 3.34
CA THR A 207 -0.24 7.94 4.65
C THR A 207 0.85 6.97 5.13
N SER A 208 1.82 7.45 5.92
CA SER A 208 2.81 6.56 6.55
C SER A 208 2.26 6.05 7.88
N PHE A 209 2.18 4.73 8.07
CA PHE A 209 1.78 4.19 9.37
C PHE A 209 2.95 4.17 10.37
N GLU A 210 4.20 4.23 9.90
CA GLU A 210 5.35 4.41 10.77
C GLU A 210 5.37 5.81 11.37
N HIS A 211 5.04 6.82 10.55
CA HIS A 211 5.07 8.24 10.91
C HIS A 211 3.76 8.96 10.50
N PRO A 212 2.65 8.73 11.21
CA PRO A 212 1.32 9.20 10.82
C PRO A 212 1.15 10.72 10.73
N TRP A 213 1.93 11.47 11.51
CA TRP A 213 1.86 12.93 11.58
C TRP A 213 2.89 13.64 10.70
N SER A 214 3.67 12.89 9.93
CA SER A 214 4.68 13.47 9.06
C SER A 214 4.13 13.69 7.66
N GLN A 215 4.53 14.81 7.04
CA GLN A 215 4.17 15.09 5.65
C GLN A 215 4.87 14.13 4.70
N ILE A 216 4.22 13.84 3.57
CA ILE A 216 4.75 12.99 2.52
C ILE A 216 5.27 13.87 1.40
N ARG A 217 6.48 13.58 0.93
CA ARG A 217 7.09 14.24 -0.21
C ARG A 217 7.15 13.27 -1.39
N ALA A 218 6.60 13.70 -2.51
CA ALA A 218 6.78 13.05 -3.80
C ALA A 218 8.16 13.39 -4.37
N MET A 219 8.90 12.37 -4.79
CA MET A 219 10.18 12.46 -5.48
C MET A 219 9.96 12.01 -6.94
N PRO A 220 9.86 12.95 -7.90
CA PRO A 220 9.69 12.60 -9.29
C PRO A 220 10.82 11.68 -9.75
N ARG A 221 10.46 10.61 -10.46
CA ARG A 221 11.43 9.69 -11.04
C ARG A 221 11.66 10.03 -12.49
N ILE A 222 12.91 9.91 -12.91
CA ILE A 222 13.33 10.09 -14.30
C ILE A 222 13.98 8.78 -14.72
N ASP A 223 13.55 8.24 -15.86
CA ASP A 223 14.17 7.05 -16.43
C ASP A 223 15.50 7.36 -17.12
N SER A 224 16.16 6.33 -17.65
CA SER A 224 17.41 6.46 -18.40
C SER A 224 17.29 7.28 -19.69
N GLU A 225 16.07 7.51 -20.17
CA GLU A 225 15.77 8.30 -21.38
C GLU A 225 15.50 9.77 -21.03
N GLY A 226 15.55 10.15 -19.74
CA GLY A 226 15.28 11.51 -19.28
C GLY A 226 13.79 11.82 -19.13
N VAL A 227 12.91 10.82 -19.19
CA VAL A 227 11.45 10.98 -19.12
C VAL A 227 10.94 10.72 -17.70
N MET A 228 10.00 11.56 -17.25
CA MET A 228 9.36 11.39 -15.95
C MET A 228 8.52 10.10 -15.90
N CYS A 229 8.73 9.26 -14.88
CA CYS A 229 8.12 7.93 -14.74
C CYS A 229 7.57 7.68 -13.33
N GLY A 230 6.53 8.44 -12.99
CA GLY A 230 5.86 8.47 -11.70
C GLY A 230 6.71 9.17 -10.64
N ALA A 231 6.36 8.92 -9.38
CA ALA A 231 7.09 9.46 -8.23
C ALA A 231 7.23 8.39 -7.15
N ASP A 232 8.37 8.39 -6.46
CA ASP A 232 8.52 7.68 -5.19
C ASP A 232 8.06 8.59 -4.05
N PHE A 233 7.50 8.01 -3.00
CA PHE A 233 6.97 8.76 -1.88
C PHE A 233 7.77 8.45 -0.63
N LYS A 234 8.26 9.50 0.05
CA LYS A 234 9.02 9.37 1.30
C LYS A 234 8.47 10.32 2.34
N VAL A 235 8.65 9.95 3.60
CA VAL A 235 8.32 10.81 4.72
C VAL A 235 9.30 11.99 4.75
N ASP A 236 8.77 13.21 4.84
CA ASP A 236 9.60 14.39 5.05
C ASP A 236 10.09 14.45 6.50
N VAL A 237 11.39 14.20 6.66
CA VAL A 237 12.07 14.24 7.96
C VAL A 237 12.21 15.68 8.46
N GLN A 238 12.15 16.69 7.59
CA GLN A 238 12.35 18.10 7.99
C GLN A 238 11.17 18.66 8.78
N THR A 239 9.94 18.27 8.44
CA THR A 239 8.75 18.62 9.23
C THR A 239 8.81 18.08 10.68
N ARG A 240 9.58 17.01 10.96
CA ARG A 240 9.84 16.55 12.34
C ARG A 240 10.59 17.60 13.17
N ALA A 241 11.59 18.26 12.59
CA ALA A 241 12.38 19.26 13.30
C ALA A 241 11.56 20.54 13.59
N ALA A 242 10.63 20.89 12.71
CA ALA A 242 9.74 22.03 12.90
C ALA A 242 8.66 21.77 13.97
N ASN A 243 8.08 20.57 14.03
CA ASN A 243 7.08 20.22 15.06
C ASN A 243 7.70 19.80 16.41
N ALA A 244 8.98 19.40 16.42
CA ALA A 244 9.75 19.15 17.64
C ALA A 244 10.20 20.43 18.38
N ASN A 245 9.95 21.63 17.82
CA ASN A 245 10.11 22.90 18.53
C ASN A 245 9.02 23.16 19.60
N THR A 246 8.26 22.15 20.00
CA THR A 246 7.39 22.23 21.17
C THR A 246 8.23 21.97 22.42
N MET A 247 8.67 23.06 23.06
CA MET A 247 9.33 23.21 24.38
C MET A 247 10.11 21.99 24.92
N PRO A 248 11.42 22.10 25.19
CA PRO A 248 12.14 21.04 25.88
C PRO A 248 11.48 20.81 27.24
N ARG A 249 10.84 19.65 27.42
CA ARG A 249 10.36 19.22 28.73
C ARG A 249 11.58 19.02 29.61
N VAL A 250 11.82 19.99 30.48
CA VAL A 250 12.72 19.83 31.62
C VAL A 250 12.13 18.71 32.47
N GLY A 251 12.80 17.56 32.48
CA GLY A 251 12.41 16.45 33.34
C GLY A 251 12.49 16.89 34.81
N SER A 252 11.65 16.30 35.65
CA SER A 252 11.56 16.58 37.09
C SER A 252 12.83 16.24 37.91
N GLU A 253 13.95 15.96 37.25
CA GLU A 253 15.26 15.68 37.85
C GLU A 253 16.17 16.93 37.86
N ALA A 254 15.58 18.13 37.87
CA ALA A 254 16.33 19.34 38.19
C ALA A 254 16.75 19.27 39.68
N ASN A 255 17.97 18.79 39.92
CA ASN A 255 18.63 18.84 41.22
C ASN A 255 18.79 20.31 41.65
N TRP A 256 17.90 20.78 42.53
CA TRP A 256 17.95 22.11 43.14
C TRP A 256 19.05 22.28 44.21
N ALA A 257 19.98 21.32 44.34
CA ALA A 257 20.92 21.24 45.47
C ALA A 257 22.36 21.70 45.16
N LEU A 258 22.60 22.47 44.09
CA LEU A 258 23.88 23.15 43.84
C LEU A 258 23.69 24.66 43.82
N GLY A 259 23.05 25.17 44.88
CA GLY A 259 22.98 26.58 45.20
C GLY A 259 23.53 26.83 46.59
N GLY A 260 24.84 27.11 46.68
CA GLY A 260 25.45 27.72 47.86
C GLY A 260 26.52 26.87 48.56
N SER A 261 27.78 27.16 48.33
CA SER A 261 28.52 28.08 49.21
C SER A 261 29.90 28.35 48.61
N GLN A 262 30.16 29.60 48.25
CA GLN A 262 31.52 30.15 48.26
C GLN A 262 31.90 30.43 49.71
N ALA A 263 33.07 29.96 50.11
CA ALA A 263 33.97 30.64 51.04
C ALA A 263 35.40 30.32 50.58
#